data_AF-A0A7Y5DJ14-F1
#
_entry.id   AF-A0A7Y5DJ14-F1
#
_cell.length_a   1.000
_cell.length_b   1.000
_cell.length_c   1.000
_cell.angle_alpha   90.00
_cell.angle_beta   90.00
_cell.angle_gamma   90.00
#
_symmetry.space_group_name_H-M   'P 1'
#
loop_
_entity.id
_entity.type
_entity.pdbx_description
1 polymer ?
#
loop_
_entity_poly.entity_id
_entity_poly.type
_entity_poly.pdbx_seq_one_letter_code
_entity_poly.pdbx_strand_id
1 'polypeptide(L)'
;MLRDTSMRLEDLPNIGKSIAADLRGIGIVQPVQLADREPLAVFQQLAEVMGHRHDPCVLYTLISVKHYLQGAEARPWWHYTAEGKQLLGNR
;
A
#
# COMPACT_ATOMS: atom_id res chain seq x y z
N MET A 1 16.83 -7.06 7.43
CA MET A 1 16.26 -8.36 7.02
C MET A 1 15.16 -8.07 6.01
N LEU A 2 15.38 -8.41 4.74
CA LEU A 2 14.27 -8.48 3.78
C LEU A 2 13.40 -9.65 4.23
N ARG A 3 12.11 -9.39 4.47
CA ARG A 3 11.14 -10.43 4.84
C ARG A 3 10.97 -11.39 3.66
N ASP A 4 10.60 -12.61 4.01
CA ASP A 4 10.57 -13.81 3.16
C ASP A 4 10.01 -13.55 1.74
N THR A 5 10.74 -13.97 0.71
CA THR A 5 10.34 -13.84 -0.70
C THR A 5 9.08 -14.65 -1.05
N SER A 6 8.63 -15.55 -0.17
CA SER A 6 7.40 -16.33 -0.34
C SER A 6 6.13 -15.62 0.13
N MET A 7 6.22 -14.41 0.69
CA MET A 7 5.04 -13.66 1.13
C MET A 7 4.12 -13.30 -0.04
N ARG A 8 2.82 -13.43 0.18
CA ARG A 8 1.78 -12.94 -0.72
C ARG A 8 1.42 -11.51 -0.35
N LEU A 9 0.79 -10.79 -1.29
CA LEU A 9 0.24 -9.46 -1.01
C LEU A 9 -0.76 -9.48 0.15
N GLU A 10 -1.57 -10.54 0.26
CA GLU A 10 -2.58 -10.67 1.33
C GLU A 10 -1.97 -10.95 2.71
N ASP A 11 -0.68 -11.27 2.80
CA ASP A 11 0.03 -11.46 4.07
C ASP A 11 0.51 -10.12 4.66
N LEU A 12 0.40 -9.03 3.89
CA LEU A 12 0.74 -7.69 4.33
C LEU A 12 -0.37 -7.09 5.20
N PRO A 13 -0.01 -6.27 6.21
CA PRO A 13 -1.01 -5.63 7.05
C PRO A 13 -1.93 -4.75 6.21
N ASN A 14 -3.22 -4.80 6.51
CA ASN A 14 -4.27 -4.01 5.86
C ASN A 14 -4.55 -4.37 4.38
N ILE A 15 -3.88 -5.37 3.80
CA ILE A 15 -4.10 -5.78 2.41
C ILE A 15 -5.06 -6.98 2.36
N GLY A 16 -6.32 -6.71 2.05
CA GLY A 16 -7.30 -7.74 1.72
C GLY A 16 -7.24 -8.15 0.24
N LYS A 17 -7.97 -9.22 -0.10
CA LYS A 17 -8.08 -9.76 -1.49
C LYS A 17 -8.39 -8.69 -2.54
N SER A 18 -9.23 -7.70 -2.20
CA SER A 18 -9.60 -6.62 -3.11
C SER A 18 -8.42 -5.75 -3.50
N ILE A 19 -7.69 -5.21 -2.50
CA ILE A 19 -6.53 -4.36 -2.76
C ILE A 19 -5.42 -5.17 -3.44
N ALA A 20 -5.24 -6.43 -3.05
CA ALA A 20 -4.29 -7.32 -3.72
C ALA A 20 -4.65 -7.56 -5.19
N ALA A 21 -5.93 -7.63 -5.56
CA ALA A 21 -6.35 -7.73 -6.96
C ALA A 21 -6.04 -6.44 -7.74
N ASP A 22 -6.30 -5.26 -7.14
CA ASP A 22 -5.99 -3.97 -7.77
C ASP A 22 -4.49 -3.78 -8.00
N LEU A 23 -3.67 -4.12 -6.99
CA LEU A 23 -2.21 -4.11 -7.10
C LEU A 23 -1.72 -5.00 -8.25
N ARG A 24 -2.28 -6.22 -8.38
CA ARG A 24 -1.98 -7.10 -9.52
C ARG A 24 -2.41 -6.48 -10.85
N GLY A 25 -3.54 -5.76 -10.87
CA GLY A 25 -4.04 -5.02 -12.04
C GLY A 25 -3.06 -3.96 -12.56
N ILE A 26 -2.23 -3.39 -11.69
CA ILE A 26 -1.16 -2.43 -12.07
C ILE A 26 0.24 -3.08 -12.13
N GLY A 27 0.31 -4.41 -12.18
CA GLY A 27 1.57 -5.16 -12.35
C GLY A 27 2.37 -5.43 -11.06
N ILE A 28 1.81 -5.11 -9.89
CA ILE A 28 2.41 -5.40 -8.59
C ILE A 28 1.85 -6.75 -8.09
N VAL A 29 2.65 -7.80 -8.21
CA VAL A 29 2.25 -9.19 -7.92
C VAL A 29 2.91 -9.77 -6.66
N GLN A 30 3.97 -9.13 -6.14
CA GLN A 30 4.72 -9.57 -4.96
C GLN A 30 4.99 -8.40 -4.00
N PRO A 31 4.99 -8.63 -2.67
CA PRO A 31 5.30 -7.62 -1.66
C PRO A 31 6.60 -6.85 -1.87
N VAL A 32 7.66 -7.52 -2.32
CA VAL A 32 8.98 -6.88 -2.56
C VAL A 32 8.89 -5.72 -3.55
N GLN A 33 7.98 -5.79 -4.53
CA GLN A 33 7.80 -4.73 -5.52
C GLN A 33 7.19 -3.45 -4.92
N LEU A 34 6.56 -3.54 -3.73
CA LEU A 34 6.09 -2.36 -2.99
C LEU A 34 7.20 -1.72 -2.15
N ALA A 35 8.23 -2.48 -1.75
CA ALA A 35 9.29 -1.97 -0.87
C ALA A 35 10.09 -0.82 -1.53
N ASP A 36 10.26 -0.89 -2.85
CA ASP A 36 11.03 0.10 -3.64
C ASP A 36 10.16 1.22 -4.23
N ARG A 37 8.87 1.28 -3.89
CA ARG A 37 7.91 2.22 -4.49
C ARG A 37 7.40 3.22 -3.47
N GLU A 38 7.20 4.45 -3.92
CA GLU A 38 6.57 5.48 -3.08
C GLU A 38 5.06 5.23 -2.97
N PRO A 39 4.47 5.24 -1.76
CA PRO A 39 3.05 4.94 -1.54
C PRO A 39 2.12 5.84 -2.37
N LEU A 40 2.46 7.13 -2.50
CA LEU A 40 1.67 8.08 -3.27
C LEU A 40 1.68 7.75 -4.78
N ALA A 41 2.80 7.30 -5.31
CA ALA A 41 2.91 6.91 -6.72
C ALA A 41 2.10 5.64 -7.01
N VAL A 42 2.16 4.64 -6.10
CA VAL A 42 1.34 3.42 -6.22
C VAL A 42 -0.14 3.76 -6.10
N PHE A 43 -0.52 4.62 -5.14
CA PHE A 43 -1.89 5.13 -5.02
C PHE A 43 -2.36 5.76 -6.33
N GLN A 44 -1.60 6.68 -6.91
CA GLN A 44 -1.96 7.30 -8.19
C GLN A 44 -2.16 6.28 -9.33
N GLN A 45 -1.32 5.25 -9.41
CA GLN A 45 -1.47 4.18 -10.41
C GLN A 45 -2.75 3.37 -10.20
N LEU A 46 -3.13 3.10 -8.93
CA LEU A 46 -4.34 2.35 -8.61
C LEU A 46 -5.62 3.05 -9.10
N ALA A 47 -5.60 4.37 -9.34
CA ALA A 47 -6.74 5.09 -9.90
C ALA A 47 -7.26 4.47 -11.21
N GLU A 48 -6.37 3.89 -12.01
CA GLU A 48 -6.66 3.31 -13.32
C GLU A 48 -7.53 2.04 -13.22
N VAL A 49 -7.42 1.31 -12.11
CA VAL A 49 -8.10 0.00 -11.91
C VAL A 49 -9.18 0.04 -10.83
N MET A 50 -9.11 1.00 -9.90
CA MET A 50 -10.03 1.07 -8.75
C MET A 50 -11.33 1.84 -9.04
N GLY A 51 -11.37 2.68 -10.06
CA GLY A 51 -12.53 3.53 -10.36
C GLY A 51 -12.99 4.33 -9.14
N HIS A 52 -14.26 4.17 -8.75
CA HIS A 52 -14.87 4.91 -7.63
C HIS A 52 -14.41 4.42 -6.24
N ARG A 53 -13.68 3.30 -6.14
CA ARG A 53 -13.16 2.75 -4.87
C ARG A 53 -11.87 3.45 -4.41
N HIS A 54 -11.38 4.44 -5.13
CA HIS A 54 -10.08 5.05 -4.89
C HIS A 54 -10.08 6.05 -3.72
N ASP A 55 -10.43 5.56 -2.54
CA ASP A 55 -10.54 6.33 -1.29
C ASP A 55 -9.16 6.64 -0.67
N PRO A 56 -9.00 7.78 0.03
CA PRO A 56 -7.74 8.15 0.70
C PRO A 56 -7.18 7.09 1.66
N CYS A 57 -8.02 6.26 2.27
CA CYS A 57 -7.58 5.19 3.17
C CYS A 57 -6.68 4.14 2.49
N VAL A 58 -6.75 4.02 1.15
CA VAL A 58 -5.85 3.17 0.37
C VAL A 58 -4.43 3.71 0.39
N LEU A 59 -4.23 5.02 0.30
CA LEU A 59 -2.90 5.62 0.48
C LEU A 59 -2.36 5.30 1.87
N TYR A 60 -3.18 5.40 2.91
CA TYR A 60 -2.76 5.16 4.29
C TYR A 60 -2.40 3.69 4.51
N THR A 61 -3.10 2.80 3.82
CA THR A 61 -2.79 1.37 3.74
C THR A 61 -1.43 1.14 3.09
N LEU A 62 -1.11 1.81 1.97
CA LEU A 62 0.19 1.69 1.30
C LEU A 62 1.34 2.24 2.14
N ILE A 63 1.13 3.34 2.87
CA ILE A 63 2.10 3.89 3.84
C ILE A 63 2.37 2.86 4.94
N SER A 64 1.31 2.29 5.53
CA SER A 64 1.43 1.23 6.54
C SER A 64 2.24 0.04 6.04
N VAL A 65 1.98 -0.41 4.81
CA VAL A 65 2.72 -1.49 4.17
C VAL A 65 4.20 -1.14 3.99
N LYS A 66 4.51 0.07 3.53
CA LYS A 66 5.91 0.53 3.36
C LYS A 66 6.67 0.48 4.69
N HIS A 67 6.11 1.03 5.76
CA HIS A 67 6.73 0.97 7.09
C HIS A 67 6.92 -0.47 7.56
N TYR A 68 5.92 -1.31 7.37
CA TYR A 68 5.99 -2.72 7.72
C TYR A 68 7.15 -3.41 6.98
N LEU A 69 7.24 -3.26 5.65
CA LEU A 69 8.31 -3.84 4.83
C LEU A 69 9.70 -3.32 5.22
N GLN A 70 9.80 -2.09 5.74
CA GLN A 70 11.04 -1.50 6.27
C GLN A 70 11.41 -1.97 7.68
N GLY A 71 10.61 -2.85 8.29
CA GLY A 71 10.91 -3.48 9.57
C GLY A 71 10.10 -2.94 10.76
N ALA A 72 9.18 -2.00 10.55
CA ALA A 72 8.27 -1.58 11.60
C ALA A 72 7.27 -2.70 11.96
N GLU A 73 6.65 -2.57 13.13
CA GLU A 73 5.52 -3.40 13.54
C GLU A 73 4.31 -3.20 12.64
N ALA A 74 3.48 -4.24 12.51
CA ALA A 74 2.20 -4.10 11.84
C ALA A 74 1.29 -3.13 12.63
N ARG A 75 0.84 -2.08 11.96
CA ARG A 75 -0.10 -1.08 12.51
C ARG A 75 -1.32 -1.00 11.61
N PRO A 76 -2.50 -0.70 12.16
CA PRO A 76 -3.67 -0.48 11.33
C PRO A 76 -3.49 0.77 10.46
N TRP A 77 -4.06 0.78 9.26
CA TRP A 77 -3.89 1.87 8.28
C TRP A 77 -4.23 3.26 8.85
N TRP A 78 -5.22 3.37 9.75
CA TRP A 78 -5.65 4.66 10.30
C TRP A 78 -4.61 5.33 11.18
N HIS A 79 -3.60 4.59 11.65
CA HIS A 79 -2.43 5.15 12.33
C HIS A 79 -1.69 6.18 11.45
N TYR A 80 -1.70 5.98 10.12
CA TYR A 80 -1.00 6.82 9.14
C TYR A 80 -1.89 7.90 8.51
N THR A 81 -3.06 8.17 9.08
CA THR A 81 -4.01 9.16 8.54
C THR A 81 -3.39 10.55 8.44
N ALA A 82 -2.62 10.99 9.44
CA ALA A 82 -2.02 12.32 9.45
C ALA A 82 -0.99 12.49 8.32
N GLU A 83 -0.08 11.53 8.18
CA GLU A 83 0.92 11.50 7.12
C GLU A 83 0.29 11.43 5.73
N GLY A 84 -0.69 10.55 5.54
CA GLY A 84 -1.37 10.45 4.26
C GLY A 84 -2.16 11.70 3.88
N LYS A 85 -2.76 12.39 4.86
CA LYS A 85 -3.39 13.70 4.63
C LYS A 85 -2.37 14.76 4.21
N GLN A 86 -1.17 14.76 4.81
CA GLN A 86 -0.09 15.67 4.40
C GLN A 86 0.35 15.39 2.96
N LEU A 87 0.52 14.12 2.58
CA LEU A 87 0.87 13.74 1.21
C LEU A 87 -0.20 14.14 0.18
N LEU A 88 -1.49 14.05 0.54
CA LEU A 88 -2.58 14.48 -0.34
C LEU A 88 -2.76 16.01 -0.38
N GLY A 89 -2.45 16.69 0.71
CA GLY A 89 -2.60 18.14 0.88
C GLY A 89 -1.43 18.96 0.34
N ASN A 90 -0.23 18.39 0.21
CA ASN A 90 0.95 19.03 -0.38
C ASN A 90 0.92 19.04 -1.93
N ARG A 91 -0.26 19.29 -2.52
CA ARG A 91 -0.46 19.44 -3.96
C ARG A 91 -0.40 20.90 -4.38
#